data_AF-A0A3R6A024-F1
#
_entry.id   AF-A0A3R6A024-F1
#
_cell.length_a   1.000
_cell.length_b   1.000
_cell.length_c   1.000
_cell.angle_alpha   90.00
_cell.angle_beta   90.00
_cell.angle_gamma   90.00
#
_symmetry.space_group_name_H-M   'P 1'
#
loop_
_entity.id
_entity.type
_entity.pdbx_description
1 polymer ?
#
loop_
_entity_poly.entity_id
_entity_poly.type
_entity_poly.pdbx_seq_one_letter_code
_entity_poly.pdbx_strand_id
1 'polypeptide(L)'
;MQLKKLEWQQLYPVKKLLFLGAWLFCVFIFVAAIILLVRDGNRENLWLGILCGIAAFVMSCPMIKYTRISYHCMPYFNRIFTKCELEELVKNEKFYPIENTMDKKVLGLLESGTHWLYAGGRLISKDLAIFGWAEGSSSLNGRAVTPVLFIYMTGEVIKIDLGFKIHIKEIENYNQYLWEKFQIIPRIIVGEQREHIVNAFARQFQELKENLGLNEKELVETILQNPEKYRNMYMERLPDYIKKWCETN
;
A
#
# COMPACT_ATOMS: atom_id res chain seq x y z
N MET A 1 -19.32 3.94 5.02
CA MET A 1 -19.63 2.69 4.29
C MET A 1 -18.99 2.71 2.89
N GLN A 2 -17.66 2.87 2.80
CA GLN A 2 -16.96 2.89 1.51
C GLN A 2 -15.80 1.89 1.48
N LEU A 3 -14.98 1.82 2.55
CA LEU A 3 -13.87 0.86 2.66
C LEU A 3 -14.30 -0.61 2.51
N LYS A 4 -15.39 -1.01 3.15
CA LYS A 4 -15.96 -2.36 2.99
C LYS A 4 -16.29 -2.66 1.53
N LYS A 5 -16.90 -1.71 0.80
CA LYS A 5 -17.25 -1.88 -0.62
C LYS A 5 -15.99 -2.08 -1.47
N LEU A 6 -14.95 -1.26 -1.25
CA LEU A 6 -13.66 -1.38 -1.95
C LEU A 6 -12.98 -2.74 -1.67
N GLU A 7 -13.01 -3.22 -0.43
CA GLU A 7 -12.48 -4.55 -0.10
C GLU A 7 -13.23 -5.69 -0.78
N TRP A 8 -14.56 -5.60 -0.84
CA TRP A 8 -15.40 -6.60 -1.48
C TRP A 8 -15.23 -6.62 -3.00
N GLN A 9 -15.00 -5.47 -3.64
CA GLN A 9 -14.67 -5.40 -5.07
C GLN A 9 -13.39 -6.19 -5.41
N GLN A 10 -12.41 -6.20 -4.51
CA GLN A 10 -11.17 -6.96 -4.66
C GLN A 10 -11.26 -8.41 -4.13
N LEU A 11 -12.43 -8.81 -3.62
CA LEU A 11 -12.70 -10.10 -3.01
C LEU A 11 -11.71 -10.44 -1.86
N TYR A 12 -11.15 -9.43 -1.19
CA TYR A 12 -10.22 -9.65 -0.07
C TYR A 12 -10.84 -10.46 1.08
N PRO A 13 -12.09 -10.20 1.51
CA PRO A 13 -12.72 -11.00 2.56
C PRO A 13 -12.84 -12.49 2.18
N VAL A 14 -13.16 -12.77 0.91
CA VAL A 14 -13.29 -14.14 0.40
C VAL A 14 -11.92 -14.82 0.33
N LYS A 15 -10.91 -14.13 -0.23
CA LYS A 15 -9.52 -14.61 -0.27
C LYS A 15 -9.02 -14.95 1.13
N LYS A 16 -9.31 -14.11 2.13
CA LYS A 16 -8.96 -14.33 3.53
C LYS A 16 -9.57 -15.59 4.11
N LEU A 17 -10.85 -15.84 3.84
CA LEU A 17 -11.53 -17.05 4.29
C LEU A 17 -10.97 -18.30 3.61
N LEU A 18 -10.70 -18.23 2.30
CA LEU A 18 -10.10 -19.34 1.55
C LEU A 18 -8.69 -19.69 2.06
N PHE A 19 -7.83 -18.69 2.28
CA PHE A 19 -6.49 -18.91 2.81
C PHE A 19 -6.51 -19.45 4.25
N LEU A 20 -7.39 -18.92 5.10
CA LEU A 20 -7.57 -19.42 6.47
C LEU A 20 -8.10 -20.86 6.46
N GLY A 21 -9.09 -21.17 5.63
CA GLY A 21 -9.65 -22.51 5.48
C GLY A 21 -8.61 -23.52 5.00
N ALA A 22 -7.83 -23.17 3.98
CA ALA A 22 -6.74 -24.01 3.48
C ALA A 22 -5.67 -24.25 4.56
N TRP A 23 -5.30 -23.21 5.32
CA TRP A 23 -4.35 -23.34 6.42
C TRP A 23 -4.87 -24.24 7.55
N LEU A 24 -6.13 -24.06 7.97
CA LEU A 24 -6.78 -24.91 8.97
C LEU A 24 -6.89 -26.37 8.51
N PHE A 25 -7.12 -26.60 7.20
CA PHE A 25 -7.15 -27.93 6.63
C PHE A 25 -5.78 -28.62 6.71
N CYS A 26 -4.68 -27.91 6.46
CA CYS A 26 -3.33 -28.45 6.66
C CYS A 26 -3.06 -28.81 8.13
N VAL A 27 -3.49 -27.95 9.07
CA VAL A 27 -3.38 -28.23 10.51
C VAL A 27 -4.19 -29.48 10.88
N PHE A 28 -5.40 -29.62 10.35
CA PHE A 28 -6.25 -30.78 10.58
C PHE A 28 -5.61 -32.08 10.09
N ILE A 29 -5.04 -32.11 8.87
CA ILE A 29 -4.32 -33.28 8.34
C ILE A 29 -3.14 -33.64 9.24
N PHE A 30 -2.38 -32.66 9.72
CA PHE A 30 -1.25 -32.91 10.61
C PHE A 30 -1.69 -33.55 11.94
N VAL A 31 -2.74 -33.01 12.57
CA VAL A 31 -3.30 -33.57 13.82
C VAL A 31 -3.86 -34.97 13.60
N ALA A 32 -4.60 -35.20 12.51
CA ALA A 32 -5.13 -36.52 12.17
C ALA A 32 -4.02 -37.56 11.94
N ALA A 33 -2.94 -37.17 11.27
CA ALA A 33 -1.78 -38.04 11.08
C ALA A 33 -1.08 -38.41 12.41
N ILE A 34 -0.98 -37.46 13.35
CA ILE A 34 -0.46 -37.74 14.71
C ILE A 34 -1.37 -38.75 15.44
N ILE A 35 -2.69 -38.54 15.40
CA ILE A 35 -3.65 -39.43 16.05
C ILE A 35 -3.56 -40.85 15.47
N LEU A 36 -3.51 -40.99 14.14
CA LEU A 36 -3.38 -42.29 13.46
C LEU A 36 -2.04 -42.98 13.78
N LEU A 37 -0.96 -42.22 13.89
CA LEU A 37 0.34 -42.75 14.31
C LEU A 37 0.29 -43.27 15.76
N VAL A 38 -0.29 -42.51 16.69
CA VAL A 38 -0.35 -42.87 18.11
C VAL A 38 -1.29 -44.05 18.36
N ARG A 39 -2.43 -44.09 17.67
CA ARG A 39 -3.48 -45.10 17.91
C ARG A 39 -3.21 -46.41 17.19
N ASP A 40 -2.89 -46.35 15.90
CA ASP A 40 -2.88 -47.53 15.02
C ASP A 40 -1.46 -47.89 14.56
N GLY A 41 -0.43 -47.11 14.93
CA GLY A 41 0.95 -47.31 14.48
C GLY A 41 1.12 -47.16 12.96
N ASN A 42 0.13 -46.56 12.27
CA ASN A 42 0.10 -46.49 10.82
C ASN A 42 1.12 -45.47 10.28
N ARG A 43 2.11 -45.96 9.53
CA ARG A 43 3.21 -45.15 8.98
C ARG A 43 2.99 -44.69 7.54
N GLU A 44 2.03 -45.27 6.81
CA GLU A 44 1.86 -44.99 5.36
C GLU A 44 1.47 -43.52 5.10
N ASN A 45 0.61 -42.94 5.93
CA ASN A 45 0.15 -41.56 5.79
C ASN A 45 0.96 -40.54 6.61
N LEU A 46 2.01 -40.99 7.30
CA LEU A 46 2.81 -40.13 8.19
C LEU A 46 3.53 -39.02 7.42
N TRP A 47 4.07 -39.36 6.25
CA TRP A 47 4.84 -38.43 5.43
C TRP A 47 4.00 -37.23 4.97
N LEU A 48 2.73 -37.48 4.59
CA LEU A 48 1.77 -36.43 4.24
C LEU A 48 1.47 -35.53 5.44
N GLY A 49 1.28 -36.12 6.62
CA GLY A 49 1.10 -35.40 7.87
C GLY A 49 2.28 -34.46 8.16
N ILE A 50 3.51 -34.99 8.14
CA ILE A 50 4.73 -34.20 8.38
C ILE A 50 4.84 -33.04 7.38
N LEU A 51 4.61 -33.29 6.09
CA LEU A 51 4.64 -32.25 5.07
C LEU A 51 3.61 -31.14 5.34
N CYS A 52 2.37 -31.51 5.66
CA CYS A 52 1.31 -30.55 6.02
C CYS A 52 1.63 -29.80 7.31
N GLY A 53 2.28 -30.44 8.29
CA GLY A 53 2.73 -29.81 9.53
C GLY A 53 3.80 -28.75 9.29
N ILE A 54 4.83 -29.07 8.49
CA ILE A 54 5.86 -28.10 8.09
C ILE A 54 5.23 -26.92 7.33
N ALA A 55 4.36 -27.20 6.36
CA ALA A 55 3.67 -26.16 5.60
C ALA A 55 2.81 -25.27 6.51
N ALA A 56 2.03 -25.84 7.43
CA ALA A 56 1.22 -25.09 8.37
C ALA A 56 2.08 -24.22 9.29
N PHE A 57 3.20 -24.75 9.80
CA PHE A 57 4.12 -24.02 10.66
C PHE A 57 4.77 -22.83 9.96
N VAL A 58 5.38 -23.06 8.78
CA VAL A 58 6.01 -21.99 7.98
C VAL A 58 5.00 -20.92 7.59
N MET A 59 3.77 -21.33 7.24
CA MET A 59 2.70 -20.40 6.85
C MET A 59 1.98 -19.74 8.03
N SER A 60 2.25 -20.13 9.28
CA SER A 60 1.54 -19.58 10.45
C SER A 60 1.79 -18.08 10.62
N CYS A 61 3.05 -17.65 10.59
CA CYS A 61 3.40 -16.23 10.72
C CYS A 61 2.76 -15.34 9.63
N PRO A 62 2.91 -15.65 8.33
CA PRO A 62 2.27 -14.84 7.28
C PRO A 62 0.74 -14.90 7.36
N MET A 63 0.13 -16.03 7.75
CA MET A 63 -1.33 -16.13 7.90
C MET A 63 -1.85 -15.30 9.08
N ILE A 64 -1.16 -15.31 10.22
CA ILE A 64 -1.52 -14.45 11.36
C ILE A 64 -1.41 -12.97 10.97
N LYS A 65 -0.34 -12.59 10.24
CA LYS A 65 -0.18 -11.22 9.75
C LYS A 65 -1.29 -10.84 8.77
N TYR A 66 -1.62 -11.72 7.83
CA TYR A 66 -2.68 -11.49 6.84
C TYR A 66 -4.06 -11.36 7.51
N THR A 67 -4.34 -12.17 8.53
CA THR A 67 -5.61 -12.13 9.25
C THR A 67 -5.77 -10.93 10.16
N ARG A 68 -4.68 -10.39 10.69
CA ARG A 68 -4.68 -9.17 11.51
C ARG A 68 -4.84 -7.87 10.72
N ILE A 69 -4.60 -7.88 9.41
CA ILE A 69 -4.85 -6.72 8.57
C ILE A 69 -6.36 -6.40 8.57
N SER A 70 -6.69 -5.16 8.95
CA SER A 70 -8.08 -4.69 8.99
C SER A 70 -8.61 -4.40 7.59
N TYR A 71 -7.90 -3.56 6.83
CA TYR A 71 -8.29 -3.15 5.48
C TYR A 71 -7.14 -3.30 4.47
N HIS A 72 -7.16 -4.31 3.60
CA HIS A 72 -6.05 -4.57 2.65
C HIS A 72 -5.76 -3.41 1.68
N CYS A 73 -6.75 -2.54 1.46
CA CYS A 73 -6.60 -1.34 0.65
C CYS A 73 -5.74 -0.25 1.32
N MET A 74 -5.48 -0.28 2.63
CA MET A 74 -4.76 0.78 3.36
C MET A 74 -3.61 0.23 4.24
N PRO A 75 -2.59 -0.42 3.66
CA PRO A 75 -1.60 -1.18 4.42
C PRO A 75 -0.78 -0.34 5.42
N TYR A 76 -0.45 0.90 5.08
CA TYR A 76 0.27 1.82 5.98
C TYR A 76 -0.60 2.21 7.18
N PHE A 77 -1.80 2.73 6.91
CA PHE A 77 -2.71 3.19 7.96
C PHE A 77 -3.21 2.08 8.89
N ASN A 78 -3.30 0.82 8.43
CA ASN A 78 -3.63 -0.31 9.31
C ASN A 78 -2.66 -0.53 10.47
N ARG A 79 -1.42 -0.04 10.37
CA ARG A 79 -0.44 -0.16 11.45
C ARG A 79 -0.64 0.89 12.54
N ILE A 80 -1.34 1.98 12.20
CA ILE A 80 -1.41 3.21 12.97
C ILE A 80 -2.81 3.37 13.57
N PHE A 81 -3.84 3.07 12.80
CA PHE A 81 -5.24 3.31 13.13
C PHE A 81 -6.02 2.03 13.35
N THR A 82 -7.01 2.11 14.22
CA THR A 82 -8.02 1.07 14.40
C THR A 82 -8.98 1.02 13.22
N LYS A 83 -9.74 -0.07 13.10
CA LYS A 83 -10.72 -0.25 12.03
C LYS A 83 -11.77 0.87 11.98
N CYS A 84 -12.23 1.34 13.13
CA CYS A 84 -13.23 2.40 13.23
C CYS A 84 -12.68 3.76 12.76
N GLU A 85 -11.45 4.08 13.16
CA GLU A 85 -10.76 5.31 12.76
C GLU A 85 -10.49 5.33 11.25
N LEU A 86 -10.09 4.20 10.67
CA LEU A 86 -9.95 4.08 9.21
C LEU A 86 -11.26 4.37 8.47
N GLU A 87 -12.38 3.85 8.99
CA GLU A 87 -13.70 4.12 8.41
C GLU A 87 -14.11 5.59 8.54
N GLU A 88 -13.68 6.27 9.60
CA GLU A 88 -13.90 7.70 9.83
C GLU A 88 -13.09 8.58 8.87
N LEU A 89 -11.81 8.25 8.65
CA LEU A 89 -10.91 8.95 7.72
C LEU A 89 -11.45 9.04 6.28
N VAL A 90 -12.24 8.04 5.86
CA VAL A 90 -12.77 7.94 4.48
C VAL A 90 -14.30 8.13 4.46
N LYS A 91 -14.92 8.50 5.59
CA LYS A 91 -16.40 8.55 5.71
C LYS A 91 -17.05 9.55 4.75
N ASN A 92 -16.40 10.71 4.57
CA ASN A 92 -16.92 11.84 3.79
C ASN A 92 -16.33 11.92 2.37
N GLU A 93 -15.47 10.97 2.00
CA GLU A 93 -14.87 10.93 0.68
C GLU A 93 -15.89 10.56 -0.39
N LYS A 94 -15.72 11.10 -1.59
CA LYS A 94 -16.48 10.66 -2.78
C LYS A 94 -15.49 10.45 -3.89
N PHE A 95 -15.39 9.21 -4.35
CA PHE A 95 -14.47 8.82 -5.41
C PHE A 95 -15.13 9.03 -6.76
N TYR A 96 -14.43 9.76 -7.63
CA TYR A 96 -14.80 9.98 -9.01
C TYR A 96 -13.71 9.38 -9.91
N PRO A 97 -14.09 8.75 -11.03
CA PRO A 97 -13.11 8.33 -12.02
C PRO A 97 -12.34 9.55 -12.50
N ILE A 98 -11.03 9.40 -12.70
CA ILE A 98 -10.22 10.49 -13.25
C ILE A 98 -10.63 10.72 -14.70
N GLU A 99 -11.26 11.85 -15.00
CA GLU A 99 -11.65 12.22 -16.35
C GLU A 99 -10.53 12.93 -17.10
N ASN A 100 -10.35 12.49 -18.36
CA ASN A 100 -9.52 13.07 -19.43
C ASN A 100 -8.00 13.01 -19.29
N THR A 101 -7.39 12.15 -20.13
CA THR A 101 -6.12 12.30 -20.90
C THR A 101 -5.48 10.95 -21.26
N MET A 102 -6.00 9.84 -20.72
CA MET A 102 -5.36 8.53 -20.73
C MET A 102 -6.29 7.45 -21.30
N ASP A 103 -5.74 6.35 -21.84
CA ASP A 103 -6.54 5.25 -22.39
C ASP A 103 -7.54 4.72 -21.33
N LYS A 104 -8.78 4.41 -21.74
CA LYS A 104 -9.91 4.05 -20.85
C LYS A 104 -9.58 2.90 -19.90
N LYS A 105 -8.63 2.03 -20.27
CA LYS A 105 -8.14 0.92 -19.43
C LYS A 105 -7.33 1.39 -18.20
N VAL A 106 -6.54 2.46 -18.33
CA VAL A 106 -5.76 3.03 -17.23
C VAL A 106 -6.67 3.78 -16.26
N LEU A 107 -7.63 4.53 -16.82
CA LEU A 107 -8.57 5.37 -16.05
C LEU A 107 -9.61 4.56 -15.28
N GLY A 108 -10.02 3.39 -15.76
CA GLY A 108 -11.02 2.55 -15.10
C GLY A 108 -10.59 1.99 -13.74
N LEU A 109 -9.32 2.17 -13.34
CA LEU A 109 -8.75 1.66 -12.10
C LEU A 109 -8.18 2.76 -11.20
N LEU A 110 -8.36 4.03 -11.59
CA LEU A 110 -7.92 5.19 -10.84
C LEU A 110 -9.14 6.07 -10.51
N GLU A 111 -9.50 6.10 -9.24
CA GLU A 111 -10.53 7.01 -8.74
C GLU A 111 -9.89 8.01 -7.78
N SER A 112 -10.30 9.27 -7.86
CA SER A 112 -9.83 10.32 -6.96
C SER A 112 -10.95 10.80 -6.06
N GLY A 113 -10.67 10.86 -4.76
CA GLY A 113 -11.42 11.61 -3.77
C GLY A 113 -10.77 12.96 -3.46
N THR A 114 -11.25 13.61 -2.41
CA THR A 114 -10.75 14.90 -1.91
C THR A 114 -9.39 14.75 -1.25
N HIS A 115 -9.20 13.77 -0.36
CA HIS A 115 -7.92 13.53 0.34
C HIS A 115 -7.25 12.22 -0.08
N TRP A 116 -7.96 11.37 -0.82
CA TRP A 116 -7.51 10.02 -1.15
C TRP A 116 -7.47 9.76 -2.66
N LEU A 117 -6.52 8.93 -3.07
CA LEU A 117 -6.46 8.32 -4.41
C LEU A 117 -6.68 6.82 -4.27
N TYR A 118 -7.54 6.26 -5.09
CA TYR A 118 -7.74 4.82 -5.20
C TYR A 118 -7.08 4.32 -6.48
N ALA A 119 -6.09 3.44 -6.34
CA ALA A 119 -5.32 2.88 -7.44
C ALA A 119 -5.03 1.40 -7.17
N GLY A 120 -5.30 0.53 -8.15
CA GLY A 120 -4.90 -0.90 -8.08
C GLY A 120 -5.41 -1.63 -6.83
N GLY A 121 -6.61 -1.29 -6.34
CA GLY A 121 -7.19 -1.89 -5.13
C GLY A 121 -6.69 -1.30 -3.81
N ARG A 122 -5.92 -0.21 -3.84
CA ARG A 122 -5.35 0.45 -2.67
C ARG A 122 -5.66 1.94 -2.63
N LEU A 123 -5.78 2.45 -1.41
CA LEU A 123 -5.97 3.86 -1.11
C LEU A 123 -4.64 4.50 -0.70
N ILE A 124 -4.38 5.66 -1.28
CA ILE A 124 -3.21 6.49 -1.04
C ILE A 124 -3.70 7.82 -0.48
N SER A 125 -3.09 8.30 0.59
CA SER A 125 -3.37 9.64 1.12
C SER A 125 -2.60 10.67 0.31
N LYS A 126 -3.31 11.61 -0.32
CA LYS A 126 -2.70 12.76 -1.01
C LYS A 126 -2.04 13.70 -0.03
N ASP A 127 -2.65 13.84 1.14
CA ASP A 127 -2.20 14.70 2.22
C ASP A 127 -0.86 14.27 2.81
N LEU A 128 -0.52 12.98 2.76
CA LEU A 128 0.79 12.46 3.15
C LEU A 128 1.79 12.36 2.00
N ALA A 129 1.31 12.24 0.76
CA ALA A 129 2.15 12.00 -0.41
C ALA A 129 2.87 13.26 -0.87
N ILE A 130 4.21 13.21 -0.87
CA ILE A 130 5.04 14.27 -1.46
C ILE A 130 5.47 13.87 -2.87
N PHE A 131 5.93 12.63 -3.04
CA PHE A 131 6.32 12.09 -4.34
C PHE A 131 5.38 10.97 -4.78
N GLY A 132 5.17 10.85 -6.10
CA GLY A 132 4.31 9.84 -6.69
C GLY A 132 4.55 9.67 -8.18
N TRP A 133 4.73 8.43 -8.64
CA TRP A 133 4.95 8.15 -10.07
C TRP A 133 4.68 6.70 -10.46
N ALA A 134 4.41 6.47 -11.74
CA ALA A 134 4.41 5.14 -12.33
C ALA A 134 5.79 4.78 -12.91
N GLU A 135 6.22 3.52 -12.76
CA GLU A 135 7.43 2.98 -13.38
C GLU A 135 7.09 1.96 -14.45
N GLY A 136 7.77 2.03 -15.59
CA GLY A 136 7.71 0.97 -16.59
C GLY A 136 8.45 -0.26 -16.08
N SER A 137 7.76 -1.41 -15.95
CA SER A 137 8.44 -2.69 -15.73
C SER A 137 8.85 -3.32 -17.06
N SER A 138 10.12 -3.69 -17.17
CA SER A 138 10.58 -4.73 -18.07
C SER A 138 10.53 -6.08 -17.33
N SER A 139 9.65 -6.98 -17.77
CA SER A 139 9.60 -8.35 -17.27
C SER A 139 10.18 -9.29 -18.32
N LEU A 140 11.16 -10.11 -17.96
CA LEU A 140 11.68 -11.21 -18.79
C LEU A 140 10.61 -12.28 -19.06
N ASN A 141 9.60 -12.41 -18.18
CA ASN A 141 8.58 -13.48 -18.21
C ASN A 141 7.25 -13.05 -18.86
N GLY A 142 7.24 -12.00 -19.68
CA GLY A 142 6.04 -11.53 -20.40
C GLY A 142 4.91 -10.91 -19.56
N ARG A 143 4.96 -10.97 -18.22
CA ARG A 143 4.00 -10.29 -17.32
C ARG A 143 4.52 -8.92 -16.89
N ALA A 144 4.66 -8.01 -17.84
CA ALA A 144 4.99 -6.62 -17.52
C ALA A 144 3.81 -5.98 -16.80
N VAL A 145 4.03 -5.54 -15.57
CA VAL A 145 3.07 -4.77 -14.76
C VAL A 145 3.63 -3.40 -14.48
N THR A 146 2.80 -2.38 -14.38
CA THR A 146 3.26 -1.01 -14.08
C THR A 146 3.06 -0.77 -12.59
N PRO A 147 4.12 -0.75 -11.77
CA PRO A 147 3.99 -0.29 -10.40
C PRO A 147 3.85 1.22 -10.34
N VAL A 148 3.00 1.69 -9.45
CA VAL A 148 2.95 3.08 -8.99
C VAL A 148 3.56 3.15 -7.61
N LEU A 149 4.46 4.10 -7.41
CA LEU A 149 5.15 4.34 -6.16
C LEU A 149 4.76 5.70 -5.62
N PHE A 150 4.55 5.77 -4.31
CA PHE A 150 4.39 7.01 -3.57
C PHE A 150 5.34 7.04 -2.38
N ILE A 151 5.87 8.22 -2.07
CA ILE A 151 6.67 8.47 -0.86
C ILE A 151 5.89 9.40 0.04
N TYR A 152 5.60 8.95 1.25
CA TYR A 152 4.95 9.77 2.27
C TYR A 152 5.96 10.62 3.05
N MET A 153 5.46 11.70 3.66
CA MET A 153 6.23 12.52 4.63
C MET A 153 6.84 11.71 5.77
N THR A 154 6.29 10.53 6.06
CA THR A 154 6.80 9.62 7.08
C THR A 154 8.03 8.83 6.64
N GLY A 155 8.41 8.92 5.37
CA GLY A 155 9.45 8.10 4.73
C GLY A 155 8.95 6.73 4.26
N GLU A 156 7.70 6.36 4.54
CA GLU A 156 7.13 5.11 4.04
C GLU A 156 6.91 5.16 2.52
N VAL A 157 7.29 4.06 1.85
CA VAL A 157 7.18 3.93 0.40
C VAL A 157 6.05 2.98 0.06
N ILE A 158 5.00 3.51 -0.56
CA ILE A 158 3.84 2.76 -0.97
C ILE A 158 4.01 2.34 -2.41
N LYS A 159 4.22 1.03 -2.64
CA LYS A 159 4.23 0.42 -3.98
C LYS A 159 2.90 -0.27 -4.27
N ILE A 160 2.32 0.02 -5.43
CA ILE A 160 1.04 -0.54 -5.89
C ILE A 160 1.24 -1.08 -7.29
N ASP A 161 0.99 -2.38 -7.49
CA ASP A 161 1.03 -2.96 -8.82
C ASP A 161 -0.35 -2.83 -9.47
N LEU A 162 -0.42 -2.14 -10.62
CA LEU A 162 -1.69 -1.92 -11.32
C LEU A 162 -2.22 -3.18 -12.02
N GLY A 163 -1.40 -4.23 -12.15
CA GLY A 163 -1.77 -5.50 -12.75
C GLY A 163 -1.75 -5.55 -14.28
N PHE A 164 -1.43 -4.44 -14.95
CA PHE A 164 -1.25 -4.35 -16.40
C PHE A 164 -0.11 -3.42 -16.78
N LYS A 165 0.37 -3.54 -18.02
CA LYS A 165 1.40 -2.68 -18.59
C LYS A 165 0.77 -1.41 -19.15
N ILE A 166 1.31 -0.26 -18.77
CA ILE A 166 0.97 1.07 -19.29
C ILE A 166 2.05 1.46 -20.29
N HIS A 167 1.67 2.15 -21.37
CA HIS A 167 2.62 2.63 -22.36
C HIS A 167 3.47 3.78 -21.77
N ILE A 168 4.74 3.93 -22.20
CA ILE A 168 5.66 4.94 -21.62
C ILE A 168 5.07 6.36 -21.71
N LYS A 169 4.49 6.72 -22.86
CA LYS A 169 3.81 8.02 -23.06
C LYS A 169 2.65 8.24 -22.08
N GLU A 170 1.92 7.20 -21.72
CA GLU A 170 0.85 7.28 -20.72
C GLU A 170 1.42 7.40 -19.31
N ILE A 171 2.55 6.76 -19.00
CA ILE A 171 3.25 6.95 -17.72
C ILE A 171 3.67 8.42 -17.55
N GLU A 172 4.16 9.07 -18.59
CA GLU A 172 4.51 10.50 -18.56
C GLU A 172 3.28 11.38 -18.29
N ASN A 173 2.18 11.15 -19.03
CA ASN A 173 0.91 11.85 -18.81
C ASN A 173 0.38 11.63 -17.38
N TYR A 174 0.48 10.40 -16.85
CA TYR A 174 0.08 10.09 -15.46
C TYR A 174 0.89 10.92 -14.46
N ASN A 175 2.21 10.94 -14.62
CA ASN A 175 3.12 11.62 -13.73
C ASN A 175 2.88 13.13 -13.76
N GLN A 176 2.63 13.70 -14.94
CA GLN A 176 2.25 15.10 -15.10
C GLN A 176 0.89 15.40 -14.45
N TYR A 177 -0.09 14.52 -14.61
CA TYR A 177 -1.39 14.67 -13.96
C TYR A 177 -1.28 14.69 -12.42
N LEU A 178 -0.44 13.82 -11.83
CA LEU A 178 -0.20 13.83 -10.39
C LEU A 178 0.34 15.17 -9.90
N TRP A 179 1.23 15.80 -10.67
CA TRP A 179 1.74 17.14 -10.37
C TRP A 179 0.65 18.20 -10.54
N GLU A 180 0.05 18.32 -11.72
CA GLU A 180 -0.89 19.41 -12.02
C GLU A 180 -2.13 19.38 -11.12
N LYS A 181 -2.67 18.20 -10.80
CA LYS A 181 -3.91 18.08 -10.04
C LYS A 181 -3.73 17.90 -8.54
N PHE A 182 -2.66 17.24 -8.12
CA PHE A 182 -2.45 16.91 -6.70
C PHE A 182 -1.17 17.49 -6.13
N GLN A 183 -0.40 18.21 -6.96
CA GLN A 183 0.90 18.78 -6.60
C GLN A 183 1.92 17.72 -6.17
N ILE A 184 1.68 16.44 -6.46
CA ILE A 184 2.54 15.32 -6.08
C ILE A 184 3.71 15.27 -7.06
N ILE A 185 4.94 15.32 -6.53
CA ILE A 185 6.16 15.47 -7.33
C ILE A 185 6.47 14.14 -8.06
N PRO A 186 6.64 14.16 -9.40
CA PRO A 186 6.92 12.96 -10.18
C PRO A 186 8.38 12.51 -10.09
N ARG A 187 8.64 11.29 -10.60
CA ARG A 187 9.94 10.58 -10.56
C ARG A 187 11.13 11.39 -11.09
N ILE A 188 10.89 12.31 -12.02
CA ILE A 188 11.90 12.95 -12.89
C ILE A 188 13.10 13.50 -12.09
N ILE A 189 12.90 13.76 -10.79
CA ILE A 189 13.87 14.39 -9.90
C ILE A 189 14.38 13.47 -8.77
N VAL A 190 13.77 12.28 -8.58
CA VAL A 190 14.09 11.37 -7.46
C VAL A 190 15.29 10.46 -7.81
N GLY A 191 15.42 10.03 -9.07
CA GLY A 191 16.59 9.33 -9.60
C GLY A 191 17.21 8.27 -8.66
N GLU A 192 18.54 8.29 -8.53
CA GLU A 192 19.30 7.47 -7.56
C GLU A 192 19.19 7.99 -6.11
N GLN A 193 18.70 9.20 -5.91
CA GLN A 193 18.58 9.87 -4.61
C GLN A 193 17.37 9.39 -3.79
N ARG A 194 16.60 8.42 -4.30
CA ARG A 194 15.39 7.90 -3.64
C ARG A 194 15.63 7.53 -2.18
N GLU A 195 16.66 6.74 -1.90
CA GLU A 195 16.95 6.29 -0.53
C GLU A 195 17.34 7.46 0.36
N HIS A 196 18.10 8.43 -0.17
CA HIS A 196 18.46 9.63 0.56
C HIS A 196 17.23 10.47 0.95
N ILE A 197 16.28 10.66 0.02
CA ILE A 197 15.02 11.39 0.27
C ILE A 197 14.16 10.64 1.28
N VAL A 198 14.00 9.32 1.12
CA VAL A 198 13.24 8.48 2.05
C VAL A 198 13.82 8.56 3.47
N ASN A 199 15.13 8.46 3.60
CA ASN A 199 15.82 8.54 4.89
C ASN A 199 15.72 9.94 5.50
N ALA A 200 15.78 10.99 4.68
CA ALA A 200 15.61 12.38 5.13
C ALA A 200 14.18 12.60 5.68
N PHE A 201 13.16 12.10 4.98
CA PHE A 201 11.76 12.19 5.42
C PHE A 201 11.51 11.39 6.70
N ALA A 202 12.03 10.16 6.78
CA ALA A 202 11.93 9.35 7.99
C ALA A 202 12.59 10.04 9.19
N ARG A 203 13.77 10.64 9.00
CA ARG A 203 14.48 11.40 10.05
C ARG A 203 13.67 12.63 10.47
N GLN A 204 13.20 13.43 9.52
CA GLN A 204 12.40 14.62 9.80
C GLN A 204 11.09 14.25 10.53
N PHE A 205 10.43 13.18 10.13
CA PHE A 205 9.23 12.69 10.79
C PHE A 205 9.52 12.28 12.24
N GLN A 206 10.65 11.61 12.48
CA GLN A 206 11.09 11.23 13.81
C GLN A 206 11.43 12.46 14.68
N GLU A 207 12.14 13.45 14.15
CA GLU A 207 12.44 14.71 14.84
C GLU A 207 11.16 15.46 15.21
N LEU A 208 10.19 15.55 14.30
CA LEU A 208 8.89 16.19 14.57
C LEU A 208 8.12 15.46 15.66
N LYS A 209 8.14 14.14 15.63
CA LYS A 209 7.50 13.28 16.64
C LYS A 209 8.09 13.55 18.03
N GLU A 210 9.42 13.61 18.12
CA GLU A 210 10.13 13.89 19.38
C GLU A 210 9.91 15.32 19.87
N ASN A 211 10.01 16.32 18.97
CA ASN A 211 9.85 17.73 19.31
C ASN A 211 8.44 18.08 19.81
N LEU A 212 7.41 17.42 19.27
CA LEU A 212 6.02 17.62 19.67
C LEU A 212 5.60 16.68 20.81
N GLY A 213 6.45 15.73 21.21
CA GLY A 213 6.12 14.73 22.23
C GLY A 213 4.95 13.82 21.84
N LEU A 214 4.70 13.63 20.55
CA LEU A 214 3.57 12.86 20.02
C LEU A 214 3.98 11.42 19.73
N ASN A 215 3.02 10.50 19.69
CA ASN A 215 3.24 9.20 19.05
C ASN A 215 3.02 9.27 17.53
N GLU A 216 3.33 8.18 16.81
CA GLU A 216 3.20 8.13 15.34
C GLU A 216 1.76 8.40 14.88
N LYS A 217 0.76 7.86 15.58
CA LYS A 217 -0.65 8.05 15.26
C LYS A 217 -1.05 9.52 15.39
N GLU A 218 -0.76 10.13 16.53
CA GLU A 218 -1.09 11.54 16.81
C GLU A 218 -0.43 12.48 15.80
N LEU A 219 0.83 12.22 15.44
CA LEU A 219 1.52 13.04 14.44
C LEU A 219 0.86 12.89 13.06
N VAL A 220 0.52 11.66 12.64
CA VAL A 220 -0.20 11.45 11.38
C VAL A 220 -1.57 12.12 11.39
N GLU A 221 -2.34 12.02 12.48
CA GLU A 221 -3.61 12.75 12.64
C GLU A 221 -3.43 14.26 12.51
N THR A 222 -2.40 14.80 13.18
CA THR A 222 -2.09 16.24 13.14
C THR A 222 -1.73 16.70 11.72
N ILE A 223 -0.99 15.87 10.98
CA ILE A 223 -0.66 16.13 9.58
C ILE A 223 -1.92 16.12 8.71
N LEU A 224 -2.78 15.11 8.85
CA LEU A 224 -4.02 15.01 8.07
C LEU A 224 -5.00 16.15 8.38
N GLN A 225 -4.97 16.73 9.57
CA GLN A 225 -5.80 17.90 9.92
C GLN A 225 -5.29 19.20 9.28
N ASN A 226 -3.98 19.33 9.03
CA ASN A 226 -3.36 20.54 8.49
C ASN A 226 -2.33 20.20 7.40
N PRO A 227 -2.72 19.54 6.31
CA PRO A 227 -1.79 18.93 5.37
C PRO A 227 -0.87 19.95 4.71
N GLU A 228 -1.41 21.11 4.32
CA GLU A 228 -0.64 22.18 3.65
C GLU A 228 0.51 22.71 4.52
N LYS A 229 0.29 22.89 5.82
CA LYS A 229 1.31 23.36 6.76
C LYS A 229 2.52 22.43 6.76
N TYR A 230 2.27 21.14 6.94
CA TYR A 230 3.35 20.14 7.01
C TYR A 230 3.98 19.93 5.64
N ARG A 231 3.17 19.91 4.59
CA ARG A 231 3.66 19.84 3.21
C ARG A 231 4.66 20.95 2.91
N ASN A 232 4.32 22.21 3.19
CA ASN A 232 5.21 23.35 2.97
C ASN A 232 6.52 23.21 3.74
N MET A 233 6.46 22.80 5.01
CA MET A 233 7.65 22.54 5.83
C MET A 233 8.54 21.44 5.25
N TYR A 234 7.97 20.39 4.65
CA TYR A 234 8.74 19.35 3.96
C TYR A 234 9.31 19.85 2.63
N MET A 235 8.55 20.67 1.89
CA MET A 235 9.00 21.27 0.62
C MET A 235 10.20 22.20 0.80
N GLU A 236 10.24 23.00 1.88
CA GLU A 236 11.36 23.90 2.19
C GLU A 236 12.68 23.15 2.41
N ARG A 237 12.61 21.93 2.95
CA ARG A 237 13.76 21.08 3.26
C ARG A 237 14.18 20.18 2.10
N LEU A 238 13.46 20.20 0.97
CA LEU A 238 13.88 19.47 -0.21
C LEU A 238 15.23 19.99 -0.73
N PRO A 239 16.00 19.18 -1.46
CA PRO A 239 17.15 19.67 -2.21
C PRO A 239 16.79 20.80 -3.20
N ASP A 240 17.69 21.77 -3.39
CA ASP A 240 17.43 22.96 -4.22
C ASP A 240 17.10 22.63 -5.68
N TYR A 241 17.67 21.54 -6.22
CA TYR A 241 17.36 21.10 -7.58
C TYR A 241 15.91 20.61 -7.73
N ILE A 242 15.31 20.07 -6.66
CA ILE A 242 13.88 19.70 -6.62
C ILE A 242 13.02 20.95 -6.51
N LYS A 243 13.37 21.88 -5.61
CA LYS A 243 12.63 23.15 -5.46
C LYS A 243 12.58 23.92 -6.77
N LYS A 244 13.73 24.07 -7.44
CA LYS A 244 13.83 24.78 -8.72
C LYS A 244 12.95 24.15 -9.81
N TRP A 245 12.83 22.82 -9.82
CA TRP A 245 11.92 22.13 -10.74
C TRP A 245 10.45 22.45 -10.42
N CYS A 246 10.06 22.44 -9.14
CA CYS A 246 8.70 22.78 -8.69
C CYS A 246 8.32 24.24 -8.97
N GLU A 247 9.29 25.15 -9.08
CA GLU A 247 9.05 26.56 -9.43
C GLU A 247 8.90 26.79 -10.94
N THR A 248 9.39 25.86 -11.76
CA THR A 248 9.47 26.01 -13.23
C THR A 248 8.42 25.20 -14.00
N ASN A 249 7.65 24.34 -13.31
CA ASN A 249 6.63 23.45 -13.89
C ASN A 249 5.38 23.47 -13.03
#